data_AF-A0A1Y1ZLW7-F1
#
_entry.id   AF-A0A1Y1ZLW7-F1
#
_cell.length_a   1.000
_cell.length_b   1.000
_cell.length_c   1.000
_cell.angle_alpha   90.00
_cell.angle_beta   90.00
_cell.angle_gamma   90.00
#
_symmetry.space_group_name_H-M   'P 1'
#
loop_
_entity.id
_entity.type
_entity.pdbx_description
1 polymer ?
#
loop_
_entity_poly.entity_id
_entity_poly.type
_entity_poly.pdbx_seq_one_letter_code
_entity_poly.pdbx_strand_id
1 'polypeptide(L)'
;MSQSQQSGGQQSTSPRDGSSSGKDPKAKGDEWSDVKDPSERRKIQNKLAQRRFRDKVREAKEETEREVENLRRAGSSYASPEARDLDQGQDLSGLPWGGISMRHIVEAGKGKEQSSQRSSRENSVYAAASRTGGSSR
;
A
#
# COMPACT_ATOMS: atom_id res chain seq x y z
N MET A 1 29.00 51.32 -48.18
CA MET A 1 28.24 51.40 -46.91
C MET A 1 27.48 50.09 -46.78
N SER A 2 27.68 49.17 -45.85
CA SER A 2 28.54 49.06 -44.67
C SER A 2 28.81 47.56 -44.43
N GLN A 3 30.00 47.28 -43.89
CA GLN A 3 30.33 46.03 -43.22
C GLN A 3 29.50 45.86 -41.94
N SER A 4 29.13 44.61 -41.64
CA SER A 4 28.92 44.11 -40.27
C SER A 4 29.08 42.58 -40.32
N GLN A 5 30.33 42.11 -40.25
CA GLN A 5 30.94 41.52 -39.04
C GLN A 5 30.18 40.30 -38.50
N GLN A 6 30.75 39.13 -38.83
CA GLN A 6 30.56 37.86 -38.13
C GLN A 6 31.12 38.01 -36.71
N SER A 7 30.30 37.72 -35.70
CA SER A 7 30.78 37.44 -34.34
C SER A 7 30.29 36.06 -33.94
N GLY A 8 31.22 35.11 -33.90
CA GLY A 8 31.00 33.76 -33.39
C GLY A 8 30.63 33.80 -31.91
N GLY A 9 29.38 33.47 -31.62
CA GLY A 9 28.94 33.10 -30.28
C GLY A 9 29.33 31.66 -30.03
N GLN A 10 30.43 31.46 -29.33
CA GLN A 10 30.90 30.15 -28.88
C GLN A 10 29.80 29.46 -28.06
N GLN A 11 29.43 28.27 -28.51
CA GLN A 11 28.61 27.32 -27.79
C GLN A 11 29.32 26.97 -26.47
N SER A 12 28.82 27.50 -25.36
CA SER A 12 29.22 27.07 -24.02
C SER A 12 28.38 25.85 -23.62
N THR A 13 28.74 24.69 -24.17
CA THR A 13 28.27 23.41 -23.64
C THR A 13 29.02 23.15 -22.33
N SER A 14 28.40 23.50 -21.21
CA SER A 14 28.88 23.04 -19.90
C SER A 14 28.90 21.50 -19.92
N PRO A 15 30.02 20.84 -19.61
CA PRO A 15 29.99 19.40 -19.41
C PRO A 15 29.12 19.16 -18.18
N ARG A 16 27.94 18.58 -18.41
CA ARG A 16 27.18 17.89 -17.37
C ARG A 16 28.09 16.77 -16.89
N ASP A 17 28.70 16.96 -15.73
CA ASP A 17 29.38 15.91 -14.97
C ASP A 17 28.34 14.84 -14.62
N GLY A 18 28.15 13.94 -15.57
CA GLY A 18 27.45 12.68 -15.39
C GLY A 18 28.38 11.72 -14.71
N SER A 19 28.45 11.79 -13.38
CA SER A 19 28.85 10.65 -12.56
C SER A 19 27.65 10.21 -11.73
N SER A 20 26.76 9.49 -12.40
CA SER A 20 25.80 8.59 -11.78
C SER A 20 26.55 7.39 -11.19
N SER A 21 27.30 7.60 -10.09
CA SER A 21 27.64 6.49 -9.21
C SER A 21 26.46 6.26 -8.30
N GLY A 22 25.58 5.32 -8.68
CA GLY A 22 24.60 4.74 -7.77
C GLY A 22 25.36 4.12 -6.60
N LYS A 23 25.52 4.89 -5.52
CA LYS A 23 26.02 4.41 -4.24
C LYS A 23 24.81 4.16 -3.37
N ASP A 24 24.60 2.89 -3.04
CA ASP A 24 23.57 2.44 -2.12
C ASP A 24 23.51 3.34 -0.86
N PRO A 25 22.33 3.88 -0.50
CA PRO A 25 22.20 4.78 0.65
C PRO A 25 22.42 4.07 1.99
N LYS A 26 22.54 2.73 1.99
CA LYS A 26 22.81 1.90 3.17
C LYS A 26 24.29 1.75 3.50
N ALA A 27 25.21 2.04 2.58
CA ALA A 27 26.65 1.85 2.78
C ALA A 27 27.38 3.08 3.33
N LYS A 28 26.72 4.25 3.37
CA LYS A 28 27.20 5.43 4.11
C LYS A 28 26.78 5.30 5.57
N GLY A 29 27.44 4.40 6.31
CA GLY A 29 27.36 4.41 7.77
C GLY A 29 27.60 5.82 8.29
N ASP A 30 26.79 6.27 9.25
CA ASP A 30 26.67 7.64 9.77
C ASP A 30 27.87 8.55 9.49
N GLU A 31 27.92 9.18 8.31
CA GLU A 31 28.99 10.12 7.91
C GLU A 31 29.13 11.31 8.88
N TRP A 32 28.20 11.46 9.84
CA TRP A 32 28.19 12.48 10.88
C TRP A 32 28.64 11.97 12.26
N SER A 33 28.75 10.67 12.50
CA SER A 33 29.29 10.14 13.77
C SER A 33 30.80 10.31 13.87
N ASP A 34 31.52 10.23 12.75
CA ASP A 34 32.99 10.35 12.69
C ASP A 34 33.50 11.79 12.53
N VAL A 35 32.60 12.77 12.37
CA VAL A 35 32.99 14.18 12.20
C VAL A 35 33.37 14.79 13.54
N LYS A 36 34.64 15.22 13.64
CA LYS A 36 35.22 15.82 14.87
C LYS A 36 34.75 17.25 15.13
N ASP A 37 34.42 18.02 14.10
CA ASP A 37 33.91 19.39 14.25
C ASP A 37 32.39 19.41 14.53
N PRO A 38 31.93 20.00 15.65
CA PRO A 38 30.51 20.11 15.98
C PRO A 38 29.67 20.88 14.93
N SER A 39 30.25 21.91 14.31
CA SER A 39 29.52 22.75 13.36
C SER A 39 29.25 22.02 12.05
N GLU A 40 30.26 21.34 11.51
CA GLU A 40 30.13 20.47 10.34
C GLU A 40 29.17 19.30 10.59
N ARG A 41 29.27 18.66 11.76
CA ARG A 41 28.33 17.61 12.18
C ARG A 41 26.89 18.12 12.13
N ARG A 42 26.63 19.32 12.66
CA ARG A 42 25.29 19.90 12.68
C ARG A 42 24.75 20.20 11.27
N LYS A 43 25.61 20.66 10.36
CA LYS A 43 25.24 20.89 8.95
C LYS A 43 24.83 19.59 8.26
N ILE A 44 25.59 18.50 8.47
CA ILE A 44 25.30 17.19 7.89
C ILE A 44 23.97 16.63 8.44
N GLN A 45 23.74 16.73 9.74
CA GLN A 45 22.48 16.35 10.36
C GLN A 45 21.28 17.11 9.79
N ASN A 46 21.36 18.44 9.69
CA ASN A 46 20.27 19.24 9.14
C ASN A 46 19.97 18.87 7.68
N LYS A 47 21.01 18.65 6.87
CA LYS A 47 20.86 18.20 5.48
C LYS A 47 20.12 16.86 5.40
N LEU A 48 20.49 15.91 6.26
CA LEU A 48 19.85 14.60 6.28
C LEU A 48 18.41 14.66 6.81
N ALA A 49 18.17 15.41 7.89
CA ALA A 49 16.85 15.62 8.45
C ALA A 49 15.92 16.26 7.42
N GLN A 50 16.39 17.26 6.68
CA GLN A 50 15.60 17.92 5.64
C GLN A 50 15.32 16.99 4.46
N ARG A 51 16.29 16.16 4.06
CA ARG A 51 16.07 15.11 3.05
C ARG A 51 15.00 14.13 3.51
N ARG A 52 15.13 13.57 4.72
CA ARG A 52 14.18 12.62 5.31
C ARG A 52 12.79 13.23 5.46
N PHE A 53 12.70 14.49 5.88
CA PHE A 53 11.43 15.20 5.96
C PHE A 53 10.75 15.29 4.60
N ARG A 54 11.49 15.71 3.56
CA ARG A 54 10.95 15.80 2.19
C ARG A 54 10.57 14.43 1.63
N ASP A 55 11.35 13.40 1.94
CA ASP A 55 11.05 12.03 1.55
C ASP A 55 9.78 11.52 2.23
N LYS A 56 9.62 11.73 3.54
CA LYS A 56 8.42 11.36 4.29
C LYS A 56 7.18 12.12 3.83
N VAL A 57 7.31 13.40 3.48
CA VAL A 57 6.20 14.18 2.92
C VAL A 57 5.76 13.64 1.55
N ARG A 58 6.71 13.24 0.71
CA ARG A 58 6.41 12.63 -0.60
C ARG A 58 5.77 11.24 -0.43
N GLU A 59 6.32 10.43 0.47
CA GLU A 59 5.84 9.10 0.79
C GLU A 59 4.42 9.13 1.35
N ALA A 60 4.13 10.04 2.30
CA ALA A 60 2.78 10.19 2.84
C ALA A 60 1.77 10.55 1.73
N LYS A 61 2.15 11.42 0.79
CA LYS A 61 1.31 11.74 -0.37
C LYS A 61 1.04 10.51 -1.23
N GLU A 62 2.08 9.77 -1.59
CA GLU A 62 1.95 8.53 -2.38
C GLU A 62 1.13 7.45 -1.66
N GLU A 63 1.29 7.33 -0.34
CA GLU A 63 0.53 6.41 0.51
C GLU A 63 -0.96 6.73 0.47
N THR A 64 -1.34 8.00 0.63
CA THR A 64 -2.75 8.39 0.51
C THR A 64 -3.32 8.12 -0.89
N GLU A 65 -2.55 8.37 -1.96
CA GLU A 65 -2.96 8.07 -3.33
C GLU A 65 -3.15 6.56 -3.53
N ARG A 66 -2.25 5.74 -2.96
CA ARG A 66 -2.33 4.28 -2.99
C ARG A 66 -3.53 3.76 -2.22
N GLU A 67 -3.83 4.32 -1.05
CA GLU A 67 -4.99 3.94 -0.24
C GLU A 67 -6.31 4.26 -0.93
N VAL A 68 -6.42 5.44 -1.55
CA VAL A 68 -7.61 5.82 -2.33
C VAL A 68 -7.81 4.89 -3.53
N GLU A 69 -6.74 4.60 -4.27
CA GLU A 69 -6.80 3.70 -5.41
C GLU A 69 -7.09 2.26 -4.98
N ASN A 70 -6.55 1.82 -3.83
CA ASN A 70 -6.86 0.53 -3.24
C ASN A 70 -8.32 0.48 -2.80
N LEU A 71 -8.85 1.49 -2.10
CA LEU A 71 -10.26 1.55 -1.72
C LEU A 71 -11.18 1.48 -2.94
N ARG A 72 -10.84 2.22 -4.01
CA ARG A 72 -11.58 2.21 -5.28
C ARG A 72 -11.62 0.82 -5.92
N ARG A 73 -10.50 0.08 -5.88
CA ARG A 73 -10.40 -1.29 -6.44
C ARG A 73 -11.01 -2.33 -5.51
N ALA A 74 -10.73 -2.24 -4.22
CA ALA A 74 -11.15 -3.15 -3.15
C ALA A 74 -12.67 -3.12 -2.90
N GLY A 75 -13.35 -2.02 -3.24
CA GLY A 75 -14.81 -1.90 -3.11
C GLY A 75 -15.60 -3.01 -3.82
N SER A 76 -14.98 -3.72 -4.77
CA SER A 76 -15.57 -4.91 -5.40
C SER A 76 -14.66 -6.15 -5.41
N SER A 77 -13.35 -6.03 -5.14
CA SER A 77 -12.41 -7.16 -5.29
C SER A 77 -12.35 -8.13 -4.10
N TYR A 78 -12.72 -7.71 -2.89
CA TYR A 78 -12.75 -8.59 -1.70
C TYR A 78 -14.16 -8.95 -1.23
N ALA A 79 -15.20 -8.45 -1.92
CA ALA A 79 -16.58 -8.78 -1.60
C ALA A 79 -16.92 -10.16 -2.17
N SER A 80 -17.29 -11.11 -1.30
CA SER A 80 -17.83 -12.40 -1.73
C SER A 80 -19.15 -12.14 -2.49
N PRO A 81 -19.32 -12.67 -3.73
CA PRO A 81 -20.49 -12.39 -4.54
C PRO A 81 -21.79 -12.74 -3.80
N GLU A 82 -22.83 -11.92 -3.93
CA GLU A 82 -24.14 -12.26 -3.41
C GLU A 82 -24.83 -13.31 -4.28
N ALA A 83 -25.66 -14.15 -3.67
CA ALA A 83 -26.39 -15.19 -4.40
C ALA A 83 -27.27 -14.63 -5.53
N ARG A 84 -27.73 -13.38 -5.38
CA ARG A 84 -28.50 -12.61 -6.39
C ARG A 84 -27.65 -12.09 -7.55
N ASP A 85 -26.35 -11.91 -7.36
CA ASP A 85 -25.44 -11.37 -8.40
C ASP A 85 -24.92 -12.50 -9.31
N LEU A 86 -25.13 -13.76 -8.90
CA LEU A 86 -24.74 -14.96 -9.60
C LEU A 86 -25.83 -15.50 -10.53
N ASP A 87 -26.80 -14.66 -10.93
CA ASP A 87 -27.81 -14.99 -11.94
C ASP A 87 -27.18 -15.00 -13.34
N GLN A 88 -26.23 -15.90 -13.53
CA GLN A 88 -25.77 -16.29 -14.85
C GLN A 88 -26.77 -17.32 -15.33
N GLY A 89 -27.55 -16.96 -16.36
CA GLY A 89 -28.49 -17.82 -17.09
C GLY A 89 -27.82 -19.00 -17.81
N GLN A 90 -27.01 -19.76 -17.07
CA GLN A 90 -26.29 -20.95 -17.46
C GLN A 90 -26.89 -22.15 -16.72
N ASP A 91 -28.19 -22.35 -16.87
CA ASP A 91 -28.65 -23.71 -17.02
C ASP A 91 -27.95 -24.22 -18.27
N LEU A 92 -26.87 -24.99 -18.09
CA LEU A 92 -26.15 -25.65 -19.17
C LEU A 92 -27.15 -26.53 -19.93
N SER A 93 -27.77 -25.95 -20.96
CA SER A 93 -28.90 -26.53 -21.65
C SER A 93 -28.43 -27.74 -22.43
N GLY A 94 -28.83 -28.93 -22.00
CA GLY A 94 -28.40 -30.20 -22.60
C GLY A 94 -28.40 -31.38 -21.64
N LEU A 95 -28.42 -31.12 -20.32
CA LEU A 95 -28.63 -32.14 -19.30
C LEU A 95 -30.12 -32.18 -18.90
N PRO A 96 -30.78 -33.35 -18.83
CA PRO A 96 -32.20 -33.44 -18.51
C PRO A 96 -32.56 -32.99 -17.07
N TRP A 97 -31.54 -32.72 -16.26
CA TRP A 97 -31.60 -32.35 -14.84
C TRP A 97 -31.04 -30.95 -14.58
N GLY A 98 -30.66 -30.22 -15.63
CA GLY A 98 -30.05 -28.89 -15.51
C GLY A 98 -28.59 -28.93 -15.02
N GLY A 99 -27.99 -27.74 -14.93
CA GLY A 99 -26.64 -27.53 -14.40
C GLY A 99 -26.63 -27.32 -12.89
N ILE A 100 -25.44 -27.30 -12.28
CA ILE A 100 -25.28 -27.02 -10.85
C ILE A 100 -25.53 -25.52 -10.59
N SER A 101 -26.51 -25.21 -9.73
CA SER A 101 -26.85 -23.83 -9.36
C SER A 101 -25.87 -23.26 -8.31
N MET A 102 -24.94 -22.41 -8.75
CA MET A 102 -24.02 -21.69 -7.87
C MET A 102 -24.76 -20.77 -6.88
N ARG A 103 -25.91 -20.23 -7.28
CA ARG A 103 -26.80 -19.46 -6.39
C ARG A 103 -27.17 -20.26 -5.13
N HIS A 104 -27.66 -21.49 -5.31
CA HIS A 104 -28.05 -22.35 -4.18
C HIS A 104 -26.86 -22.70 -3.28
N ILE A 105 -25.70 -22.95 -3.86
CA ILE A 105 -24.48 -23.27 -3.12
C ILE A 105 -24.06 -22.09 -2.23
N VAL A 106 -24.08 -20.87 -2.79
CA VAL A 106 -23.70 -19.65 -2.05
C VAL A 106 -24.74 -19.29 -1.00
N GLU A 107 -26.04 -19.39 -1.32
CA GLU A 107 -27.13 -19.11 -0.37
C GLU A 107 -27.11 -20.08 0.83
N ALA A 108 -26.96 -21.38 0.56
CA ALA A 108 -26.82 -22.40 1.60
C ALA A 108 -25.52 -22.24 2.41
N GLY A 109 -24.43 -21.85 1.75
CA GLY A 109 -23.15 -21.56 2.39
C GLY A 109 -23.24 -20.40 3.39
N LYS A 110 -23.86 -19.28 2.99
CA LYS A 110 -24.05 -18.10 3.85
C LYS A 110 -24.93 -18.40 5.07
N GLY A 111 -26.00 -19.18 4.93
CA GLY A 111 -26.84 -19.59 6.07
C GLY A 111 -26.06 -20.41 7.11
N LYS A 112 -25.18 -21.30 6.66
CA LYS A 112 -24.30 -22.10 7.54
C LYS A 112 -23.20 -21.27 8.18
N GLU A 113 -22.61 -20.32 7.45
CA GLU A 113 -21.59 -19.43 8.00
C GLU A 113 -22.18 -18.50 9.07
N GLN A 114 -23.31 -17.86 8.80
CA GLN A 114 -23.94 -16.95 9.75
C GLN A 114 -24.36 -17.66 11.06
N SER A 115 -24.91 -18.86 10.94
CA SER A 115 -25.24 -19.69 12.12
C SER A 115 -23.98 -20.12 12.89
N SER A 116 -22.90 -20.48 12.19
CA SER A 116 -21.62 -20.83 12.81
C SER A 116 -20.93 -19.64 13.48
N GLN A 117 -21.00 -18.44 12.88
CA GLN A 117 -20.47 -17.22 13.48
C GLN A 117 -21.29 -16.80 14.71
N ARG A 118 -22.63 -16.90 14.64
CA ARG A 118 -23.52 -16.60 15.76
C ARG A 118 -23.29 -17.54 16.94
N SER A 119 -23.19 -18.84 16.69
CA SER A 119 -22.90 -19.83 17.74
C SER A 119 -21.50 -19.67 18.32
N SER A 120 -20.50 -19.34 17.50
CA SER A 120 -19.12 -19.09 17.97
C SER A 120 -19.03 -17.86 18.87
N ARG A 121 -19.77 -16.80 18.55
CA ARG A 121 -19.86 -15.58 19.38
C ARG A 121 -20.60 -15.84 20.69
N GLU A 122 -21.67 -16.63 20.64
CA GLU A 122 -22.42 -17.02 21.84
C GLU A 122 -21.53 -17.87 22.76
N ASN A 123 -20.79 -18.84 22.21
CA ASN A 123 -19.87 -19.69 22.98
C ASN A 123 -18.69 -18.90 23.58
N SER A 124 -18.14 -17.91 22.87
CA SER A 124 -17.02 -17.10 23.37
C SER A 124 -17.44 -16.16 24.51
N VAL A 125 -18.67 -15.63 24.50
CA VAL A 125 -19.20 -14.79 25.58
C VAL A 125 -19.37 -15.60 26.88
N TYR A 126 -19.89 -16.83 26.80
CA TYR A 126 -19.97 -17.73 27.96
C TYR A 126 -18.59 -18.19 28.46
N ALA A 127 -17.64 -18.43 27.55
CA ALA A 127 -16.25 -18.76 27.90
C ALA A 127 -15.46 -17.58 28.50
N ALA A 128 -15.81 -16.34 28.17
CA ALA A 128 -15.17 -15.14 28.74
C ALA A 128 -15.74 -14.80 30.13
N ALA A 129 -17.05 -14.95 30.32
CA ALA A 129 -17.70 -14.73 31.61
C ALA A 129 -17.25 -15.74 32.69
N SER A 130 -16.96 -16.98 32.30
CA SER A 130 -16.48 -18.03 33.23
C SER A 130 -15.02 -17.90 33.66
N ARG A 131 -14.20 -17.07 32.98
CA ARG A 131 -12.77 -16.87 33.31
C ARG A 131 -12.52 -15.73 34.31
N THR A 132 -13.49 -14.87 34.56
CA THR A 132 -13.33 -13.68 35.42
C THR A 132 -13.93 -13.84 36.82
N GLY A 133 -14.60 -14.96 37.10
CA GLY A 133 -15.21 -15.25 38.39
C GLY A 133 -14.38 -16.23 39.21
N GLY A 134 -13.37 -15.75 39.93
CA GLY A 134 -12.76 -16.57 40.99
C GLY A 134 -11.37 -16.15 41.44
N SER A 135 -11.30 -15.15 42.33
CA SER A 135 -10.44 -15.23 43.51
C SER A 135 -10.69 -14.02 44.40
N SER A 136 -11.58 -14.17 45.38
CA SER A 136 -11.60 -13.34 46.58
C SER A 136 -11.26 -14.24 47.75
N ARG A 137 -10.00 -14.20 48.19
CA ARG A 137 -9.55 -14.49 49.56
C ARG A 137 -8.24 -13.77 49.81
#